data_AF-A0A349ET27-F1
#
_entry.id   AF-A0A349ET27-F1
#
_cell.length_a   1.000
_cell.length_b   1.000
_cell.length_c   1.000
_cell.angle_alpha   90.00
_cell.angle_beta   90.00
_cell.angle_gamma   90.00
#
_symmetry.space_group_name_H-M   'P 1'
#
loop_
_entity.id
_entity.type
_entity.pdbx_description
1 polymer ?
#
loop_
_entity_poly.entity_id
_entity_poly.type
_entity_poly.pdbx_seq_one_letter_code
_entity_poly.pdbx_strand_id
1 'polypeptide(L)'
;MRTNFLLSTGAIAGIIIGSICGAILLGIGIYFLFFSGIRYKKAVRELSRRFEFLHALLFGQDSQYIKRIEIISLTNLLYVNTHMTFNKRFKDIRDKGDSSAQTAINNLKDLLSDRDFKSLKAVLPKAKEVIDSYDDEVNSLNSDLQAVIRPEEECRQQSLLLKEELRKIKQDYYVKQADLTLVSSSFETVFSKLDDRFKDFESYVESAQYDEAKEKLPEISKILKELGNVIKEMPNICITIQTVIPDKLSSLENKYEEMISAGYPLHHLMVKGNVEDMKRELAILTNSVQKFELDGVSGKLDGILAQIDEYFDAFEKEKEARVSFENECDSVYSNATSIDKKYIRLCNLIPDVKRIYVISDEENAKIDMIKNLVNKAGA
;
A
#
# COMPACT_ATOMS: atom_id res chain seq x y z
N MET A 1 85.44 73.86 -24.16
CA MET A 1 84.05 74.35 -24.03
C MET A 1 83.10 73.25 -24.49
N ARG A 2 82.23 72.78 -23.59
CA ARG A 2 81.14 71.83 -23.91
C ARG A 2 80.10 72.56 -24.77
N THR A 3 79.84 72.09 -25.98
CA THR A 3 78.70 72.54 -26.78
C THR A 3 77.52 71.60 -26.56
N ASN A 4 76.54 72.09 -25.80
CA ASN A 4 75.26 71.43 -25.53
C ASN A 4 74.43 71.37 -26.81
N PHE A 5 74.12 70.17 -27.28
CA PHE A 5 73.13 69.93 -28.33
C PHE A 5 71.73 70.01 -27.71
N LEU A 6 71.13 71.20 -27.69
CA LEU A 6 69.75 71.41 -27.27
C LEU A 6 68.82 70.88 -28.38
N LEU A 7 68.33 69.65 -28.21
CA LEU A 7 67.19 69.14 -28.98
C LEU A 7 65.99 70.07 -28.77
N SER A 8 65.37 70.54 -29.85
CA SER A 8 64.13 71.32 -29.83
C SER A 8 63.06 70.60 -28.99
N THR A 9 62.33 71.33 -28.15
CA THR A 9 61.26 70.80 -27.30
C THR A 9 60.20 70.02 -28.08
N GLY A 10 59.95 70.39 -29.35
CA GLY A 10 59.07 69.64 -30.25
C GLY A 10 59.61 68.28 -30.69
N ALA A 11 60.93 68.13 -30.83
CA ALA A 11 61.56 66.86 -31.19
C ALA A 11 61.56 65.86 -30.02
N ILE A 12 61.74 66.36 -28.78
CA ILE A 12 61.68 65.53 -27.57
C ILE A 12 60.24 65.04 -27.34
N ALA A 13 59.23 65.91 -27.52
CA ALA A 13 57.82 65.53 -27.40
C ALA A 13 57.40 64.47 -28.44
N GLY A 14 57.86 64.59 -29.69
CA GLY A 14 57.56 63.60 -30.74
C GLY A 14 58.12 62.20 -30.46
N ILE A 15 59.34 62.11 -29.89
CA ILE A 15 59.97 60.83 -29.53
C ILE A 15 59.22 60.17 -28.37
N ILE A 16 58.78 60.95 -27.37
CA ILE A 16 58.03 60.44 -26.22
C ILE A 16 56.66 59.89 -26.65
N ILE A 17 55.92 60.63 -27.48
CA ILE A 17 54.61 60.18 -27.98
C ILE A 17 54.75 58.93 -28.86
N GLY A 18 55.76 58.90 -29.74
CA GLY A 18 56.04 57.72 -30.57
C GLY A 18 56.41 56.47 -29.76
N SER A 19 57.18 56.64 -28.68
CA SER A 19 57.53 55.54 -27.76
C SER A 19 56.32 55.02 -26.98
N ILE A 20 55.45 55.91 -26.51
CA ILE A 20 54.21 55.55 -25.81
C ILE A 20 53.25 54.81 -26.76
N CYS A 21 53.05 55.31 -27.98
CA CYS A 21 52.22 54.64 -28.98
C CYS A 21 52.79 53.26 -29.36
N GLY A 22 54.12 53.13 -29.51
CA GLY A 22 54.78 51.86 -29.76
C GLY A 22 54.60 50.86 -28.60
N ALA A 23 54.72 51.33 -27.34
CA ALA A 23 54.51 50.50 -26.16
C ALA A 23 53.05 50.03 -26.03
N ILE A 24 52.08 50.90 -26.35
CA ILE A 24 50.65 50.54 -26.36
C ILE A 24 50.36 49.51 -27.45
N LEU A 25 50.90 49.68 -28.67
CA LEU A 25 50.75 48.71 -29.76
C LEU A 25 51.38 47.35 -29.42
N LEU A 26 52.56 47.34 -28.80
CA LEU A 26 53.19 46.11 -28.29
C LEU A 26 52.34 45.47 -27.18
N GLY A 27 51.79 46.26 -26.26
CA GLY A 27 50.91 45.80 -25.20
C GLY A 27 49.62 45.17 -25.74
N ILE A 28 49.00 45.78 -26.76
CA ILE A 28 47.81 45.24 -27.45
C ILE A 28 48.17 43.94 -28.18
N GLY A 29 49.33 43.88 -28.84
CA GLY A 29 49.81 42.66 -29.52
C GLY A 29 50.05 41.49 -28.56
N ILE A 30 50.71 41.75 -27.42
CA ILE A 30 50.94 40.76 -26.36
C ILE A 30 49.61 40.32 -25.74
N TYR A 31 48.69 41.26 -25.47
CA TYR A 31 47.35 40.96 -24.98
C TYR A 31 46.57 40.07 -25.95
N PHE A 32 46.61 40.37 -27.25
CA PHE A 32 45.91 39.58 -28.26
C PHE A 32 46.48 38.16 -28.38
N LEU A 33 47.82 38.02 -28.33
CA LEU A 33 48.48 36.71 -28.30
C LEU A 33 48.11 35.92 -27.05
N PHE A 34 48.19 36.54 -25.87
CA PHE A 34 47.86 35.89 -24.60
C PHE A 34 46.37 35.49 -24.52
N PHE A 35 45.48 36.38 -24.95
CA PHE A 35 44.04 36.12 -25.00
C PHE A 35 43.69 35.03 -26.02
N SER A 36 44.38 34.99 -27.17
CA SER A 36 44.22 33.91 -28.16
C SER A 36 44.64 32.56 -27.58
N GLY A 37 45.78 32.49 -26.88
CA GLY A 37 46.25 31.27 -26.24
C GLY A 37 45.29 30.73 -25.18
N ILE A 38 44.66 31.61 -24.40
CA ILE A 38 43.61 31.24 -23.43
C ILE A 38 42.37 30.67 -24.14
N ARG A 39 41.92 31.29 -25.23
CA ARG A 39 40.77 30.80 -26.01
C ARG A 39 41.01 29.41 -26.57
N TYR A 40 42.17 29.20 -27.20
CA TYR A 40 42.53 27.90 -27.77
C TYR A 40 42.68 26.82 -26.70
N LYS A 41 43.30 27.15 -25.55
CA LYS A 41 43.38 26.24 -24.41
C LYS A 41 42.01 25.86 -23.87
N LYS A 42 41.05 26.80 -23.84
CA LYS A 42 39.67 26.53 -23.43
C LYS A 42 38.96 25.62 -24.44
N ALA A 43 39.09 25.89 -25.74
CA ALA A 43 38.47 25.10 -26.80
C ALA A 43 38.96 23.65 -26.81
N VAL A 44 40.28 23.43 -26.74
CA VAL A 44 40.86 22.07 -26.68
C VAL A 44 40.42 21.33 -25.41
N ARG A 45 40.35 22.03 -24.26
CA ARG A 45 39.87 21.42 -23.01
C ARG A 45 38.39 21.02 -23.08
N GLU A 46 37.55 21.86 -23.68
CA GLU A 46 36.13 21.57 -23.87
C GLU A 46 35.93 20.35 -24.77
N LEU A 47 36.66 20.30 -25.89
CA LEU A 47 36.63 19.19 -26.82
C LEU A 47 37.15 17.89 -26.18
N SER A 48 38.22 17.96 -25.38
CA SER A 48 38.73 16.81 -24.61
C SER A 48 37.71 16.30 -23.59
N ARG A 49 36.99 17.18 -22.90
CA ARG A 49 35.93 16.78 -21.96
C ARG A 49 34.77 16.10 -22.66
N ARG A 50 34.34 16.62 -23.82
CA ARG A 50 33.31 15.98 -24.64
C ARG A 50 33.73 14.58 -25.06
N PHE A 51 34.95 14.43 -25.58
CA PHE A 51 35.51 13.13 -25.93
C PHE A 51 35.56 12.18 -24.72
N GLU A 52 36.08 12.64 -23.57
CA GLU A 52 36.15 11.81 -22.35
C GLU A 52 34.77 11.34 -21.89
N PHE A 53 33.74 12.19 -22.00
CA PHE A 53 32.36 11.82 -21.70
C PHE A 53 31.82 10.75 -22.66
N LEU A 54 31.99 10.95 -23.97
CA LEU A 54 31.54 10.00 -25.00
C LEU A 54 32.27 8.66 -24.90
N HIS A 55 33.57 8.70 -24.66
CA HIS A 55 34.38 7.52 -24.40
C HIS A 55 33.85 6.77 -23.17
N ALA A 56 33.57 7.48 -22.07
CA ALA A 56 32.98 6.87 -20.88
C ALA A 56 31.58 6.30 -21.13
N LEU A 57 30.75 6.97 -21.94
CA LEU A 57 29.41 6.50 -22.31
C LEU A 57 29.49 5.19 -23.12
N LEU A 58 30.34 5.15 -24.14
CA LEU A 58 30.53 4.01 -25.02
C LEU A 58 31.09 2.79 -24.26
N PHE A 59 32.20 2.96 -23.53
CA PHE A 59 32.83 1.85 -22.81
C PHE A 59 32.12 1.49 -21.50
N GLY A 60 31.31 2.40 -20.96
CA GLY A 60 30.50 2.18 -19.77
C GLY A 60 29.13 1.62 -20.10
N GLN A 61 28.18 2.51 -20.37
CA GLN A 61 26.76 2.18 -20.50
C GLN A 61 26.47 1.35 -21.74
N ASP A 62 26.95 1.77 -22.93
CA ASP A 62 26.64 1.06 -24.18
C ASP A 62 27.26 -0.36 -24.20
N SER A 63 28.47 -0.51 -23.66
CA SER A 63 29.10 -1.83 -23.50
C SER A 63 28.28 -2.76 -22.60
N GLN A 64 27.70 -2.24 -21.50
CA GLN A 64 26.84 -3.02 -20.62
C GLN A 64 25.52 -3.41 -21.31
N TYR A 65 24.93 -2.47 -22.05
CA TYR A 65 23.73 -2.71 -22.84
C TYR A 65 23.94 -3.79 -23.91
N ILE A 66 25.06 -3.78 -24.62
CA ILE A 66 25.38 -4.81 -25.61
C ILE A 66 25.56 -6.18 -24.95
N LYS A 67 26.27 -6.26 -23.83
CA LYS A 67 26.40 -7.51 -23.06
C LYS A 67 25.04 -8.01 -22.57
N ARG A 68 24.15 -7.11 -22.17
CA ARG A 68 22.79 -7.49 -21.76
C ARG A 68 22.00 -8.06 -22.94
N ILE A 69 22.06 -7.40 -24.10
CA ILE A 69 21.43 -7.87 -25.34
C ILE A 69 22.04 -9.20 -25.82
N GLU A 70 23.34 -9.41 -25.62
CA GLU A 70 24.00 -10.69 -25.88
C GLU A 70 23.38 -11.81 -25.04
N ILE A 71 23.24 -11.61 -23.73
CA ILE A 71 22.59 -12.58 -22.83
C ILE A 71 21.15 -12.85 -23.29
N ILE A 72 20.39 -11.80 -23.60
CA ILE A 72 19.02 -11.95 -24.11
C ILE A 72 19.01 -12.78 -25.41
N SER A 73 19.96 -12.56 -26.31
CA SER A 73 20.05 -13.28 -27.58
C SER A 73 20.37 -14.77 -27.43
N LEU A 74 20.99 -15.18 -26.31
CA LEU A 74 21.22 -16.59 -25.99
C LEU A 74 19.91 -17.29 -25.58
N THR A 75 18.99 -16.56 -24.97
CA THR A 75 17.69 -17.09 -24.52
C THR A 75 16.62 -16.95 -25.61
N ASN A 76 16.63 -15.84 -26.36
CA ASN A 76 15.60 -15.49 -27.34
C ASN A 76 16.18 -15.27 -28.74
N LEU A 77 15.83 -16.16 -29.67
CA LEU A 77 16.31 -16.16 -31.05
C LEU A 77 15.98 -14.88 -31.83
N LEU A 78 14.90 -14.16 -31.45
CA LEU A 78 14.50 -12.92 -32.11
C LEU A 78 15.55 -11.81 -31.93
N TYR A 79 16.30 -11.84 -30.83
CA TYR A 79 17.30 -10.82 -30.50
C TYR A 79 18.68 -11.09 -31.10
N VAL A 80 18.89 -12.25 -31.75
CA VAL A 80 20.18 -12.62 -32.33
C VAL A 80 20.63 -11.63 -33.42
N ASN A 81 19.72 -11.27 -34.34
CA ASN A 81 20.03 -10.33 -35.42
C ASN A 81 20.26 -8.90 -34.86
N THR A 82 19.40 -8.49 -33.93
CA THR A 82 19.50 -7.22 -33.21
C THR A 82 20.86 -7.10 -32.51
N HIS A 83 21.28 -8.13 -31.77
CA HIS A 83 22.59 -8.19 -31.13
C HIS A 83 23.73 -8.07 -32.15
N MET A 84 23.70 -8.84 -33.24
CA MET A 84 24.75 -8.78 -34.26
C MET A 84 24.89 -7.37 -34.87
N THR A 85 23.76 -6.72 -35.14
CA THR A 85 23.72 -5.37 -35.72
C THR A 85 24.31 -4.35 -34.76
N PHE A 86 23.88 -4.35 -33.49
CA PHE A 86 24.41 -3.44 -32.48
C PHE A 86 25.86 -3.71 -32.13
N ASN A 87 26.27 -4.97 -31.99
CA ASN A 87 27.66 -5.32 -31.73
C ASN A 87 28.59 -4.91 -32.89
N LYS A 88 28.12 -5.03 -34.14
CA LYS A 88 28.87 -4.52 -35.29
C LYS A 88 29.00 -3.00 -35.25
N ARG A 89 27.89 -2.26 -35.06
CA ARG A 89 27.90 -0.79 -34.92
C ARG A 89 28.85 -0.34 -33.81
N PHE A 90 28.78 -1.00 -32.65
CA PHE A 90 29.66 -0.72 -31.52
C PHE A 90 31.13 -0.95 -31.84
N LYS A 91 31.47 -2.08 -32.47
CA LYS A 91 32.85 -2.35 -32.90
C LYS A 91 33.34 -1.33 -33.91
N ASP A 92 32.50 -0.94 -34.87
CA ASP A 92 32.85 0.10 -35.85
C ASP A 92 33.12 1.45 -35.16
N ILE A 93 32.25 1.88 -34.24
CA ILE A 93 32.41 3.13 -33.48
C ILE A 93 33.64 3.06 -32.58
N ARG A 94 33.88 1.93 -31.90
CA ARG A 94 35.03 1.74 -31.01
C ARG A 94 36.36 1.69 -31.77
N ASP A 95 36.43 0.92 -32.85
CA ASP A 95 37.69 0.65 -33.53
C ASP A 95 38.07 1.78 -34.49
N LYS A 96 37.08 2.48 -35.09
CA LYS A 96 37.30 3.58 -36.04
C LYS A 96 37.03 4.95 -35.42
N GLY A 97 35.82 5.16 -34.90
CA GLY A 97 35.36 6.45 -34.38
C GLY A 97 36.19 6.92 -33.18
N ASP A 98 36.26 6.11 -32.13
CA ASP A 98 36.97 6.41 -30.89
C ASP A 98 38.48 6.56 -31.12
N SER A 99 39.10 5.66 -31.88
CA SER A 99 40.52 5.74 -32.26
C SER A 99 40.86 7.04 -33.02
N SER A 100 40.00 7.43 -33.97
CA SER A 100 40.13 8.68 -34.72
C SER A 100 39.98 9.91 -33.81
N ALA A 101 38.95 9.92 -32.95
CA ALA A 101 38.69 11.01 -32.01
C ALA A 101 39.82 11.14 -30.97
N GLN A 102 40.34 10.02 -30.46
CA GLN A 102 41.47 9.98 -29.53
C GLN A 102 42.74 10.54 -30.18
N THR A 103 43.01 10.15 -31.43
CA THR A 103 44.14 10.69 -32.20
C THR A 103 44.00 12.19 -32.42
N ALA A 104 42.79 12.67 -32.75
CA ALA A 104 42.51 14.10 -32.93
C ALA A 104 42.73 14.89 -31.62
N ILE A 105 42.24 14.38 -30.48
CA ILE A 105 42.45 15.01 -29.16
C ILE A 105 43.92 15.00 -28.75
N ASN A 106 44.64 13.90 -28.93
CA ASN A 106 46.05 13.80 -28.59
C ASN A 106 46.88 14.79 -29.42
N ASN A 107 46.64 14.86 -30.74
CA ASN A 107 47.28 15.84 -31.61
C ASN A 107 47.01 17.30 -31.15
N LEU A 108 45.76 17.62 -30.75
CA LEU A 108 45.45 18.93 -30.19
C LEU A 108 46.17 19.20 -28.85
N LYS A 109 46.31 18.19 -27.98
CA LYS A 109 47.03 18.30 -26.69
C LYS A 109 48.53 18.49 -26.91
N ASP A 110 49.12 17.82 -27.89
CA ASP A 110 50.53 17.93 -28.24
C ASP A 110 50.84 19.33 -28.82
N LEU A 111 50.07 19.78 -29.82
CA LEU A 111 50.22 21.14 -30.39
C LEU A 111 50.00 22.25 -29.35
N LEU A 112 49.12 22.02 -28.37
CA LEU A 112 48.89 22.94 -27.26
C LEU A 112 50.09 22.97 -26.29
N SER A 113 50.75 21.83 -26.07
CA SER A 113 51.94 21.70 -25.23
C SER A 113 53.16 22.35 -25.88
N ASP A 114 53.31 22.18 -27.19
CA ASP A 114 54.36 22.77 -28.02
C ASP A 114 54.16 24.28 -28.28
N ARG A 115 53.01 24.84 -27.84
CA ARG A 115 52.61 26.23 -28.04
C ARG A 115 52.50 26.64 -29.52
N ASP A 116 52.32 25.70 -30.44
CA ASP A 116 52.11 25.99 -31.86
C ASP A 116 50.65 26.36 -32.15
N PHE A 117 50.29 27.60 -31.83
CA PHE A 117 48.94 28.13 -32.04
C PHE A 117 48.57 28.27 -33.53
N LYS A 118 49.54 28.31 -34.44
CA LYS A 118 49.28 28.47 -35.88
C LYS A 118 48.75 27.16 -36.45
N SER A 119 49.42 26.05 -36.15
CA SER A 119 48.98 24.71 -36.54
C SER A 119 47.70 24.31 -35.81
N LEU A 120 47.58 24.66 -34.53
CA LEU A 120 46.37 24.42 -33.75
C LEU A 120 45.13 25.08 -34.38
N LYS A 121 45.24 26.33 -34.85
CA LYS A 121 44.14 27.02 -35.55
C LYS A 121 43.68 26.29 -36.82
N ALA A 122 44.58 25.63 -37.53
CA ALA A 122 44.28 24.90 -38.75
C ALA A 122 43.68 23.51 -38.49
N VAL A 123 44.12 22.82 -37.43
CA VAL A 123 43.70 21.45 -37.09
C VAL A 123 42.42 21.42 -36.25
N LEU A 124 42.19 22.43 -35.41
CA LEU A 124 41.02 22.54 -34.53
C LEU A 124 39.66 22.33 -35.22
N PRO A 125 39.34 22.95 -36.38
CA PRO A 125 38.05 22.73 -37.04
C PRO A 125 37.87 21.27 -37.50
N LYS A 126 38.93 20.64 -38.03
CA LYS A 126 38.88 19.23 -38.44
C LYS A 126 38.69 18.30 -37.23
N ALA A 127 39.42 18.55 -36.15
CA ALA A 127 39.26 17.78 -34.91
C ALA A 127 37.86 17.95 -34.31
N LYS A 128 37.27 19.15 -34.45
CA LYS A 128 35.89 19.40 -34.05
C LYS A 128 34.91 18.60 -34.90
N GLU A 129 35.05 18.59 -36.23
CA GLU A 129 34.21 17.79 -37.12
C GLU A 129 34.28 16.28 -36.80
N VAL A 130 35.48 15.75 -36.53
CA VAL A 130 35.67 14.35 -36.14
C VAL A 130 34.93 14.05 -34.83
N ILE A 131 34.98 14.96 -33.86
CA ILE A 131 34.35 14.75 -32.55
C ILE A 131 32.84 14.96 -32.61
N ASP A 132 32.36 15.91 -33.41
CA ASP A 132 30.92 16.10 -33.64
C ASP A 132 30.33 14.86 -34.34
N SER A 133 31.03 14.29 -35.35
CA SER A 133 30.62 13.03 -35.98
C SER A 133 30.61 11.85 -35.00
N TYR A 134 31.61 11.77 -34.12
CA TYR A 134 31.68 10.73 -33.09
C TYR A 134 30.58 10.90 -32.02
N ASP A 135 30.26 12.14 -31.64
CA ASP A 135 29.16 12.51 -30.73
C ASP A 135 27.81 12.01 -31.31
N ASP A 136 27.55 12.29 -32.59
CA ASP A 136 26.34 11.85 -33.28
C ASP A 136 26.24 10.31 -33.35
N GLU A 137 27.33 9.63 -33.69
CA GLU A 137 27.38 8.16 -33.77
C GLU A 137 27.14 7.48 -32.41
N VAL A 138 27.81 7.96 -31.35
CA VAL A 138 27.69 7.41 -30.00
C VAL A 138 26.30 7.69 -29.43
N ASN A 139 25.79 8.92 -29.53
CA ASN A 139 24.45 9.24 -29.01
C ASN A 139 23.35 8.51 -29.78
N SER A 140 23.49 8.35 -31.10
CA SER A 140 22.55 7.54 -31.89
C SER A 140 22.57 6.08 -31.44
N LEU A 141 23.75 5.49 -31.25
CA LEU A 141 23.86 4.12 -30.74
C LEU A 141 23.23 4.00 -29.34
N ASN A 142 23.55 4.92 -28.44
CA ASN A 142 23.03 4.91 -27.06
C ASN A 142 21.50 5.02 -27.02
N SER A 143 20.91 5.94 -27.79
CA SER A 143 19.46 6.09 -27.89
C SER A 143 18.78 4.83 -28.41
N ASP A 144 19.35 4.19 -29.44
CA ASP A 144 18.81 2.96 -30.02
C ASP A 144 18.92 1.78 -29.03
N LEU A 145 20.06 1.65 -28.34
CA LEU A 145 20.27 0.62 -27.32
C LEU A 145 19.30 0.81 -26.14
N GLN A 146 19.11 2.06 -25.70
CA GLN A 146 18.19 2.40 -24.63
C GLN A 146 16.74 2.05 -25.02
N ALA A 147 16.33 2.31 -26.27
CA ALA A 147 15.00 1.95 -26.74
C ALA A 147 14.72 0.44 -26.66
N VAL A 148 15.75 -0.40 -26.90
CA VAL A 148 15.63 -1.86 -26.82
C VAL A 148 15.57 -2.36 -25.37
N ILE A 149 16.30 -1.72 -24.46
CA ILE A 149 16.42 -2.17 -23.06
C ILE A 149 15.36 -1.56 -22.14
N ARG A 150 14.82 -0.38 -22.50
CA ARG A 150 13.82 0.34 -21.70
C ARG A 150 12.62 -0.50 -21.27
N PRO A 151 12.02 -1.38 -22.11
CA PRO A 151 10.94 -2.26 -21.67
C PRO A 151 11.33 -3.17 -20.49
N GLU A 152 12.57 -3.66 -20.46
CA GLU A 152 13.09 -4.45 -19.34
C GLU A 152 13.21 -3.61 -18.06
N GLU A 153 13.79 -2.41 -18.19
CA GLU A 153 13.96 -1.47 -17.06
C GLU A 153 12.60 -1.09 -16.46
N GLU A 154 11.61 -0.77 -17.31
CA GLU A 154 10.24 -0.45 -16.90
C GLU A 154 9.59 -1.63 -16.16
N CYS A 155 9.67 -2.85 -16.71
CA CYS A 155 9.13 -4.05 -16.07
C CYS A 155 9.78 -4.32 -14.70
N ARG A 156 11.11 -4.19 -14.60
CA ARG A 156 11.84 -4.39 -13.35
C ARG A 156 11.51 -3.33 -12.31
N GLN A 157 11.37 -2.07 -12.72
CA GLN A 157 10.98 -0.98 -11.83
C GLN A 157 9.58 -1.20 -11.26
N GLN A 158 8.61 -1.56 -12.11
CA GLN A 158 7.24 -1.86 -11.65
C GLN A 158 7.20 -3.07 -10.71
N SER A 159 7.96 -4.13 -11.02
CA SER A 159 8.09 -5.29 -10.15
C SER A 159 8.67 -4.92 -8.78
N LEU A 160 9.68 -4.05 -8.73
CA LEU A 160 10.27 -3.57 -7.49
C LEU A 160 9.23 -2.87 -6.61
N LEU A 161 8.41 -1.98 -7.19
CA LEU A 161 7.34 -1.29 -6.46
C LEU A 161 6.34 -2.28 -5.83
N LEU A 162 5.90 -3.29 -6.60
CA LEU A 162 4.99 -4.31 -6.10
C LEU A 162 5.64 -5.21 -5.02
N LYS A 163 6.93 -5.50 -5.13
CA LYS A 163 7.68 -6.22 -4.10
C LYS A 163 7.81 -5.41 -2.80
N GLU A 164 7.99 -4.10 -2.90
CA GLU A 164 7.98 -3.21 -1.74
C GLU A 164 6.60 -3.17 -1.07
N GLU A 165 5.52 -3.12 -1.85
CA GLU A 165 4.15 -3.24 -1.33
C GLU A 165 3.93 -4.58 -0.62
N LEU A 166 4.34 -5.69 -1.24
CA LEU A 166 4.28 -7.01 -0.60
C LEU A 166 5.06 -7.03 0.73
N ARG A 167 6.23 -6.42 0.77
CA ARG A 167 7.06 -6.38 1.97
C ARG A 167 6.38 -5.62 3.11
N LYS A 168 5.70 -4.50 2.80
CA LYS A 168 4.89 -3.75 3.77
C LYS A 168 3.72 -4.58 4.28
N ILE A 169 3.01 -5.27 3.39
CA ILE A 169 1.90 -6.17 3.74
C ILE A 169 2.38 -7.32 4.64
N LYS A 170 3.51 -7.96 4.31
CA LYS A 170 4.13 -9.00 5.15
C LYS A 170 4.51 -8.43 6.53
N GLN A 171 5.05 -7.21 6.60
CA GLN A 171 5.37 -6.56 7.86
C GLN A 171 4.11 -6.30 8.71
N ASP A 172 3.05 -5.76 8.11
CA ASP A 172 1.77 -5.52 8.81
C ASP A 172 1.16 -6.83 9.32
N TYR A 173 1.27 -7.91 8.54
CA TYR A 173 0.87 -9.25 8.98
C TYR A 173 1.66 -9.72 10.20
N TYR A 174 2.99 -9.60 10.20
CA TYR A 174 3.81 -10.01 11.34
C TYR A 174 3.54 -9.20 12.61
N VAL A 175 3.24 -7.91 12.48
CA VAL A 175 2.85 -7.07 13.63
C VAL A 175 1.56 -7.57 14.27
N LYS A 176 0.59 -8.03 13.46
CA LYS A 176 -0.72 -8.52 13.91
C LYS A 176 -0.81 -10.04 13.97
N GLN A 177 0.32 -10.74 13.98
CA GLN A 177 0.36 -12.20 13.83
C GLN A 177 -0.38 -12.92 14.95
N ALA A 178 -0.34 -12.39 16.17
CA ALA A 178 -1.04 -12.95 17.33
C ALA A 178 -2.57 -12.99 17.10
N ASP A 179 -3.13 -11.90 16.56
CA ASP A 179 -4.57 -11.77 16.29
C ASP A 179 -5.01 -12.53 15.04
N LEU A 180 -4.07 -12.90 14.16
CA LEU A 180 -4.30 -13.60 12.89
C LEU A 180 -3.96 -15.09 12.93
N THR A 181 -3.74 -15.66 14.12
CA THR A 181 -3.40 -17.08 14.30
C THR A 181 -4.39 -18.03 13.62
N LEU A 182 -5.68 -17.66 13.59
CA LEU A 182 -6.72 -18.46 12.95
C LEU A 182 -6.48 -18.71 11.45
N VAL A 183 -5.92 -17.72 10.76
CA VAL A 183 -5.83 -17.65 9.29
C VAL A 183 -4.39 -17.69 8.81
N SER A 184 -3.43 -17.99 9.69
CA SER A 184 -2.00 -17.89 9.40
C SER A 184 -1.57 -18.80 8.23
N SER A 185 -2.07 -20.03 8.20
CA SER A 185 -1.79 -21.02 7.15
C SER A 185 -2.27 -20.56 5.77
N SER A 186 -3.41 -19.88 5.74
CA SER A 186 -3.98 -19.34 4.52
C SER A 186 -3.16 -18.14 4.03
N PHE A 187 -2.74 -17.24 4.93
CA PHE A 187 -1.83 -16.14 4.58
C PHE A 187 -0.49 -16.66 4.04
N GLU A 188 0.11 -17.67 4.69
CA GLU A 188 1.34 -18.31 4.21
C GLU A 188 1.17 -18.90 2.80
N THR A 189 0.04 -19.56 2.55
CA THR A 189 -0.29 -20.10 1.21
C THR A 189 -0.40 -18.98 0.16
N VAL A 190 -1.07 -17.88 0.50
CA VAL A 190 -1.21 -16.71 -0.39
C VAL A 190 0.15 -16.08 -0.67
N PHE A 191 0.98 -15.88 0.36
CA PHE A 191 2.33 -15.36 0.20
C PHE A 191 3.21 -16.26 -0.67
N SER A 192 3.16 -17.58 -0.47
CA SER A 192 3.90 -18.53 -1.31
C SER A 192 3.45 -18.46 -2.77
N LYS A 193 2.14 -18.44 -3.04
CA LYS A 193 1.61 -18.32 -4.41
C LYS A 193 2.00 -17.01 -5.07
N LEU A 194 2.06 -15.93 -4.30
CA LEU A 194 2.47 -14.63 -4.80
C LEU A 194 3.96 -14.61 -5.12
N ASP A 195 4.79 -15.21 -4.26
CA ASP A 195 6.23 -15.38 -4.50
C ASP A 195 6.46 -16.22 -5.78
N ASP A 196 5.66 -17.26 -6.02
CA ASP A 196 5.72 -18.04 -7.27
C ASP A 196 5.31 -17.21 -8.50
N ARG A 197 4.25 -16.39 -8.40
CA ARG A 197 3.87 -15.46 -9.49
C ARG A 197 4.97 -14.45 -9.81
N PHE A 198 5.71 -13.99 -8.80
CA PHE A 198 6.88 -13.12 -9.03
C PHE A 198 8.01 -13.87 -9.74
N LYS A 199 8.26 -15.15 -9.42
CA LYS A 199 9.24 -15.98 -10.15
C LYS A 199 8.83 -16.19 -11.60
N ASP A 200 7.55 -16.48 -11.84
CA ASP A 200 7.02 -16.63 -13.21
C ASP A 200 7.22 -15.33 -14.02
N PHE A 201 6.89 -14.19 -13.42
CA PHE A 201 7.16 -12.88 -14.02
C PHE A 201 8.66 -12.66 -14.32
N GLU A 202 9.55 -13.00 -13.39
CA GLU A 202 11.00 -12.89 -13.59
C GLU A 202 11.48 -13.76 -14.76
N SER A 203 10.94 -14.98 -14.89
CA SER A 203 11.24 -15.88 -16.01
C SER A 203 10.85 -15.27 -17.37
N TYR A 204 9.69 -14.59 -17.46
CA TYR A 204 9.28 -13.88 -18.68
C TYR A 204 10.22 -12.71 -19.00
N VAL A 205 10.63 -11.94 -17.99
CA VAL A 205 11.59 -10.83 -18.16
C VAL A 205 12.96 -11.34 -18.59
N GLU A 206 13.44 -12.44 -18.03
CA GLU A 206 14.72 -13.06 -18.42
C GLU A 206 14.70 -13.63 -19.84
N SER A 207 13.54 -14.12 -20.28
CA SER A 207 13.31 -14.61 -21.65
C SER A 207 13.01 -13.51 -22.67
N ALA A 208 13.06 -12.25 -22.25
CA ALA A 208 12.72 -11.06 -23.05
C ALA A 208 11.29 -11.08 -23.64
N GLN A 209 10.35 -11.71 -22.92
CA GLN A 209 8.92 -11.73 -23.19
C GLN A 209 8.25 -10.62 -22.37
N TYR A 210 8.50 -9.37 -22.78
CA TYR A 210 8.11 -8.19 -21.99
C TYR A 210 6.61 -7.90 -22.03
N ASP A 211 5.91 -8.24 -23.12
CA ASP A 211 4.47 -8.01 -23.24
C ASP A 211 3.70 -8.94 -22.29
N GLU A 212 4.07 -10.22 -22.26
CA GLU A 212 3.53 -11.22 -21.34
C GLU A 212 3.85 -10.84 -19.88
N ALA A 213 5.06 -10.37 -19.61
CA ALA A 213 5.44 -9.88 -18.28
C ALA A 213 4.57 -8.69 -17.84
N LYS A 214 4.29 -7.75 -18.74
CA LYS A 214 3.44 -6.57 -18.46
C LYS A 214 2.00 -6.97 -18.13
N GLU A 215 1.47 -8.04 -18.71
CA GLU A 215 0.13 -8.54 -18.38
C GLU A 215 0.03 -9.15 -16.98
N LYS A 216 1.13 -9.69 -16.44
CA LYS A 216 1.15 -10.30 -15.09
C LYS A 216 1.18 -9.28 -13.95
N LEU A 217 1.77 -8.11 -14.16
CA LEU A 217 1.90 -7.08 -13.12
C LEU A 217 0.53 -6.58 -12.59
N PRO A 218 -0.49 -6.29 -13.42
CA PRO A 218 -1.83 -5.93 -12.96
C PRO A 218 -2.49 -7.01 -12.11
N GLU A 219 -2.33 -8.29 -12.45
CA GLU A 219 -2.88 -9.41 -11.66
C GLU A 219 -2.28 -9.39 -10.24
N ILE A 220 -0.94 -9.27 -10.14
CA ILE A 220 -0.23 -9.20 -8.87
C ILE A 220 -0.66 -7.97 -8.06
N SER A 221 -0.75 -6.80 -8.71
CA SER A 221 -1.18 -5.56 -8.06
C SER A 221 -2.59 -5.66 -7.48
N LYS A 222 -3.53 -6.30 -8.20
CA LYS A 222 -4.90 -6.51 -7.70
C LYS A 222 -4.91 -7.37 -6.45
N ILE A 223 -4.19 -8.50 -6.47
CA ILE A 223 -4.07 -9.40 -5.33
C ILE A 223 -3.46 -8.67 -4.13
N LEU A 224 -2.41 -7.87 -4.34
CA LEU A 224 -1.78 -7.08 -3.28
C LEU A 224 -2.74 -6.08 -2.63
N LYS A 225 -3.55 -5.38 -3.44
CA LYS A 225 -4.55 -4.44 -2.93
C LYS A 225 -5.62 -5.13 -2.09
N GLU A 226 -6.16 -6.25 -2.58
CA GLU A 226 -7.14 -7.06 -1.86
C GLU A 226 -6.55 -7.59 -0.55
N LEU A 227 -5.33 -8.13 -0.60
CA LEU A 227 -4.62 -8.65 0.58
C LEU A 227 -4.37 -7.55 1.63
N GLY A 228 -4.00 -6.35 1.19
CA GLY A 228 -3.82 -5.19 2.05
C GLY A 228 -5.11 -4.76 2.76
N ASN A 229 -6.28 -4.89 2.10
CA ASN A 229 -7.57 -4.63 2.74
C ASN A 229 -7.92 -5.73 3.74
N VAL A 230 -7.71 -7.00 3.37
CA VAL A 230 -7.98 -8.14 4.23
C VAL A 230 -7.16 -8.08 5.53
N ILE A 231 -5.88 -7.70 5.49
CA ILE A 231 -5.05 -7.53 6.71
C ILE A 231 -5.56 -6.43 7.66
N LYS A 232 -6.34 -5.48 7.16
CA LYS A 232 -6.93 -4.43 8.01
C LYS A 232 -8.17 -4.92 8.74
N GLU A 233 -9.04 -5.66 8.06
CA GLU A 233 -10.34 -6.10 8.60
C GLU A 233 -10.27 -7.44 9.35
N MET A 234 -9.45 -8.37 8.86
CA MET A 234 -9.34 -9.73 9.37
C MET A 234 -8.99 -9.83 10.87
N PRO A 235 -8.09 -9.00 11.45
CA PRO A 235 -7.79 -9.09 12.88
C PRO A 235 -9.03 -8.91 13.75
N ASN A 236 -9.93 -7.98 13.39
CA ASN A 236 -11.16 -7.74 14.14
C ASN A 236 -12.10 -8.95 14.07
N ILE A 237 -12.23 -9.55 12.88
CA ILE A 237 -13.04 -10.75 12.66
C ILE A 237 -12.48 -11.93 13.48
N CYS A 238 -11.16 -12.14 13.45
CA CYS A 238 -10.51 -13.21 14.20
C CYS A 238 -10.71 -13.04 15.71
N ILE A 239 -10.50 -11.83 16.26
CA ILE A 239 -10.73 -11.54 17.69
C ILE A 239 -12.20 -11.77 18.07
N THR A 240 -13.13 -11.36 17.20
CA THR A 240 -14.57 -11.54 17.46
C THR A 240 -14.93 -13.02 17.56
N ILE A 241 -14.38 -13.85 16.66
CA ILE A 241 -14.61 -15.28 16.63
C ILE A 241 -13.92 -16.02 17.78
N GLN A 242 -12.67 -15.67 18.08
CA GLN A 242 -11.85 -16.41 19.06
C GLN A 242 -12.11 -15.99 20.51
N THR A 243 -12.53 -14.75 20.75
CA THR A 243 -12.61 -14.18 22.10
C THR A 243 -14.00 -13.63 22.38
N VAL A 244 -14.47 -12.65 21.60
CA VAL A 244 -15.67 -11.88 21.96
C VAL A 244 -16.94 -12.75 22.03
N ILE A 245 -17.23 -13.54 20.98
CA ILE A 245 -18.42 -14.38 20.95
C ILE A 245 -18.33 -15.51 21.99
N PRO A 246 -17.21 -16.27 22.10
CA PRO A 246 -17.06 -17.29 23.14
C PRO A 246 -17.22 -16.76 24.57
N ASP A 247 -16.66 -15.57 24.87
CA ASP A 247 -16.77 -14.95 26.19
C ASP A 247 -18.21 -14.50 26.48
N LYS A 248 -18.89 -13.92 25.50
CA LYS A 248 -20.30 -13.55 25.60
C LYS A 248 -21.21 -14.77 25.78
N LEU A 249 -20.97 -15.85 25.04
CA LEU A 249 -21.72 -17.11 25.19
C LEU A 249 -21.51 -17.74 26.56
N SER A 250 -20.26 -17.75 27.06
CA SER A 250 -19.95 -18.25 28.40
C SER A 250 -20.61 -17.39 29.49
N SER A 251 -20.63 -16.08 29.31
CA SER A 251 -21.32 -15.15 30.19
C SER A 251 -22.83 -15.38 30.20
N LEU A 252 -23.42 -15.66 29.03
CA LEU A 252 -24.83 -15.99 28.88
C LEU A 252 -25.19 -17.30 29.60
N GLU A 253 -24.38 -18.34 29.45
CA GLU A 253 -24.55 -19.61 30.17
C GLU A 253 -24.46 -19.44 31.69
N ASN A 254 -23.46 -18.70 32.17
CA ASN A 254 -23.31 -18.41 33.60
C ASN A 254 -24.51 -17.63 34.15
N LYS A 255 -24.98 -16.60 33.43
CA LYS A 255 -26.14 -15.80 33.83
C LYS A 255 -27.41 -16.65 33.90
N TYR A 256 -27.60 -17.54 32.93
CA TYR A 256 -28.73 -18.45 32.89
C TYR A 256 -28.74 -19.40 34.10
N GLU A 257 -27.60 -19.99 34.45
CA GLU A 257 -27.47 -20.87 35.62
C GLU A 257 -27.67 -20.12 36.96
N GLU A 258 -27.17 -18.88 37.07
CA GLU A 258 -27.43 -18.02 38.23
C GLU A 258 -28.94 -17.75 38.42
N MET A 259 -29.64 -17.42 37.35
CA MET A 259 -31.08 -17.11 37.42
C MET A 259 -31.94 -18.36 37.65
N ILE A 260 -31.58 -19.51 37.09
CA ILE A 260 -32.23 -20.78 37.44
C ILE A 260 -32.06 -21.09 38.92
N SER A 261 -30.84 -20.91 39.44
CA SER A 261 -30.55 -21.16 40.86
C SER A 261 -31.32 -20.20 41.80
N ALA A 262 -31.58 -18.98 41.33
CA ALA A 262 -32.45 -18.00 42.02
C ALA A 262 -33.96 -18.27 41.83
N GLY A 263 -34.33 -19.35 41.14
CA GLY A 263 -35.72 -19.81 40.98
C GLY A 263 -36.53 -19.06 39.93
N TYR A 264 -35.90 -18.40 38.96
CA TYR A 264 -36.61 -17.75 37.85
C TYR A 264 -37.09 -18.80 36.82
N PRO A 265 -38.34 -18.72 36.31
CA PRO A 265 -38.92 -19.69 35.39
C PRO A 265 -38.45 -19.50 33.93
N LEU A 266 -37.15 -19.70 33.67
CA LEU A 266 -36.52 -19.44 32.36
C LEU A 266 -36.60 -20.61 31.35
N HIS A 267 -37.28 -21.70 31.69
CA HIS A 267 -37.34 -22.92 30.86
C HIS A 267 -37.93 -22.68 29.46
N HIS A 268 -38.78 -21.66 29.30
CA HIS A 268 -39.41 -21.33 28.02
C HIS A 268 -38.44 -20.72 26.99
N LEU A 269 -37.29 -20.21 27.42
CA LEU A 269 -36.31 -19.56 26.55
C LEU A 269 -35.37 -20.54 25.84
N MET A 270 -35.38 -21.83 26.22
CA MET A 270 -34.56 -22.90 25.62
C MET A 270 -33.07 -22.54 25.41
N VAL A 271 -32.51 -21.73 26.31
CA VAL A 271 -31.19 -21.07 26.15
C VAL A 271 -30.07 -22.07 25.84
N LYS A 272 -30.06 -23.23 26.50
CA LYS A 272 -29.04 -24.27 26.28
C LYS A 272 -29.01 -24.80 24.85
N GLY A 273 -30.17 -24.98 24.20
CA GLY A 273 -30.24 -25.47 22.82
C GLY A 273 -29.72 -24.43 21.83
N ASN A 274 -30.14 -23.18 22.01
CA ASN A 274 -29.79 -22.10 21.10
C ASN A 274 -28.32 -21.68 21.25
N VAL A 275 -27.74 -21.78 22.44
CA VAL A 275 -26.29 -21.60 22.65
C VAL A 275 -25.48 -22.65 21.88
N GLU A 276 -25.89 -23.91 21.89
CA GLU A 276 -25.22 -24.95 21.11
C GLU A 276 -25.36 -24.74 19.59
N ASP A 277 -26.50 -24.23 19.14
CA ASP A 277 -26.69 -23.86 17.73
C ASP A 277 -25.81 -22.66 17.34
N MET A 278 -25.72 -21.62 18.19
CA MET A 278 -24.82 -20.49 17.99
C MET A 278 -23.34 -20.92 17.98
N LYS A 279 -22.93 -21.85 18.85
CA LYS A 279 -21.57 -22.43 18.82
C LYS A 279 -21.31 -23.19 17.51
N ARG A 280 -22.30 -23.93 17.01
CA ARG A 280 -22.20 -24.65 15.73
C ARG A 280 -22.07 -23.69 14.56
N GLU A 281 -22.87 -22.63 14.54
CA GLU A 281 -22.80 -21.58 13.52
C GLU A 281 -21.45 -20.88 13.55
N LEU A 282 -20.95 -20.51 14.74
CA LEU A 282 -19.63 -19.93 14.94
C LEU A 282 -18.52 -20.85 14.40
N ALA A 283 -18.61 -22.17 14.61
CA ALA A 283 -17.63 -23.13 14.08
C ALA A 283 -17.66 -23.21 12.54
N ILE A 284 -18.84 -23.08 11.92
CA ILE A 284 -18.96 -23.00 10.46
C ILE A 284 -18.32 -21.72 9.94
N LEU A 285 -18.62 -20.58 10.57
CA LEU A 285 -18.03 -19.27 10.22
C LEU A 285 -16.52 -19.28 10.37
N THR A 286 -16.01 -19.89 11.44
CA THR A 286 -14.57 -20.07 11.69
C THR A 286 -13.90 -20.79 10.53
N ASN A 287 -14.49 -21.87 10.03
CA ASN A 287 -13.97 -22.60 8.87
C ASN A 287 -14.03 -21.80 7.56
N SER A 288 -15.07 -21.00 7.34
CA SER A 288 -15.16 -20.11 6.17
C SER A 288 -14.11 -19.01 6.22
N VAL A 289 -13.90 -18.39 7.39
CA VAL A 289 -12.84 -17.38 7.60
C VAL A 289 -11.45 -17.97 7.37
N GLN A 290 -11.20 -19.19 7.85
CA GLN A 290 -9.97 -19.93 7.56
C GLN A 290 -9.73 -20.09 6.06
N LYS A 291 -10.78 -20.23 5.24
CA LYS A 291 -10.68 -20.36 3.78
C LYS A 291 -10.62 -19.03 3.02
N PHE A 292 -10.55 -17.88 3.71
CA PHE A 292 -10.68 -16.53 3.13
C PHE A 292 -12.06 -16.25 2.50
N GLU A 293 -13.10 -16.98 2.88
CA GLU A 293 -14.47 -16.68 2.48
C GLU A 293 -15.06 -15.64 3.44
N LEU A 294 -14.79 -14.36 3.17
CA LEU A 294 -15.23 -13.24 4.03
C LEU A 294 -16.62 -12.69 3.68
N ASP A 295 -17.22 -13.17 2.60
CA ASP A 295 -18.49 -12.65 2.11
C ASP A 295 -19.62 -12.90 3.11
N GLY A 296 -20.22 -11.81 3.59
CA GLY A 296 -21.29 -11.83 4.60
C GLY A 296 -20.89 -12.33 5.99
N VAL A 297 -19.61 -12.61 6.28
CA VAL A 297 -19.18 -13.12 7.59
C VAL A 297 -19.43 -12.08 8.69
N SER A 298 -19.07 -10.81 8.45
CA SER A 298 -19.29 -9.74 9.44
C SER A 298 -20.76 -9.66 9.85
N GLY A 299 -21.68 -9.65 8.89
CA GLY A 299 -23.11 -9.58 9.17
C GLY A 299 -23.66 -10.80 9.93
N LYS A 300 -23.10 -12.00 9.70
CA LYS A 300 -23.47 -13.19 10.47
C LYS A 300 -22.94 -13.15 11.90
N LEU A 301 -21.71 -12.66 12.10
CA LEU A 301 -21.15 -12.46 13.44
C LEU A 301 -21.94 -11.41 14.23
N ASP A 302 -22.29 -10.30 13.58
CA ASP A 302 -23.15 -9.26 14.16
C ASP A 302 -24.54 -9.82 14.52
N GLY A 303 -25.09 -10.72 13.69
CA GLY A 303 -26.33 -11.43 13.96
C GLY A 303 -26.25 -12.31 15.22
N ILE A 304 -25.17 -13.08 15.39
CA ILE A 304 -24.94 -13.88 16.61
C ILE A 304 -24.83 -12.97 17.83
N LEU A 305 -24.11 -11.84 17.73
CA LEU A 305 -23.99 -10.89 18.82
C LEU A 305 -25.33 -10.28 19.20
N ALA A 306 -26.16 -9.90 18.21
CA ALA A 306 -27.50 -9.36 18.44
C ALA A 306 -28.41 -10.38 19.11
N GLN A 307 -28.37 -11.66 18.70
CA GLN A 307 -29.12 -12.73 19.37
C GLN A 307 -28.71 -12.90 20.83
N ILE A 308 -27.41 -12.83 21.13
CA ILE A 308 -26.93 -12.89 22.52
C ILE A 308 -27.46 -11.71 23.33
N ASP A 309 -27.43 -10.50 22.76
CA ASP A 309 -27.92 -9.29 23.43
C ASP A 309 -29.44 -9.34 23.66
N GLU A 310 -30.22 -9.89 22.72
CA GLU A 310 -31.67 -10.14 22.90
C GLU A 310 -31.97 -11.08 24.09
N TYR A 311 -31.11 -12.07 24.34
CA TYR A 311 -31.26 -12.93 25.52
C TYR A 311 -30.97 -12.19 26.83
N PHE A 312 -29.96 -11.32 26.86
CA PHE A 312 -29.70 -10.49 28.03
C PHE A 312 -30.88 -9.57 28.33
N ASP A 313 -31.46 -8.93 27.30
CA ASP A 313 -32.67 -8.11 27.44
C ASP A 313 -33.86 -8.92 27.96
N ALA A 314 -34.03 -10.17 27.49
CA ALA A 314 -35.07 -11.06 27.97
C ALA A 314 -34.89 -11.41 29.45
N PHE A 315 -33.65 -11.63 29.90
CA PHE A 315 -33.34 -11.88 31.31
C PHE A 315 -33.62 -10.65 32.19
N GLU A 316 -33.33 -9.44 31.71
CA GLU A 316 -33.67 -8.22 32.45
C GLU A 316 -35.18 -8.02 32.58
N LYS A 317 -35.94 -8.25 31.50
CA LYS A 317 -37.41 -8.19 31.54
C LYS A 317 -38.01 -9.19 32.52
N GLU A 318 -37.50 -10.42 32.57
CA GLU A 318 -37.96 -11.43 33.53
C GLU A 318 -37.67 -10.99 34.97
N LYS A 319 -36.52 -10.34 35.21
CA LYS A 319 -36.17 -9.79 36.51
C LYS A 319 -37.12 -8.67 36.93
N GLU A 320 -37.45 -7.75 36.02
CA GLU A 320 -38.42 -6.68 36.26
C GLU A 320 -39.84 -7.23 36.50
N ALA A 321 -40.24 -8.23 35.73
CA ALA A 321 -41.53 -8.90 35.88
C ALA A 321 -41.66 -9.56 37.25
N ARG A 322 -40.59 -10.20 37.75
CA ARG A 322 -40.58 -10.76 39.12
C ARG A 322 -40.73 -9.70 40.20
N VAL A 323 -40.01 -8.59 40.10
CA VAL A 323 -40.12 -7.49 41.08
C VAL A 323 -41.54 -6.92 41.09
N SER A 324 -42.13 -6.74 39.90
CA SER A 324 -43.52 -6.29 39.76
C SER A 324 -44.49 -7.29 40.36
N PHE A 325 -44.30 -8.58 40.09
CA PHE A 325 -45.09 -9.66 40.67
C PHE A 325 -44.99 -9.66 42.20
N GLU A 326 -43.79 -9.61 42.79
CA GLU A 326 -43.62 -9.61 44.25
C GLU A 326 -44.30 -8.39 44.91
N ASN A 327 -44.23 -7.21 44.30
CA ASN A 327 -44.88 -6.00 44.81
C ASN A 327 -46.42 -6.04 44.72
N GLU A 328 -46.96 -6.56 43.61
CA GLU A 328 -48.41 -6.58 43.38
C GLU A 328 -49.09 -7.76 44.06
N CYS A 329 -48.40 -8.89 44.19
CA CYS A 329 -48.90 -10.14 44.75
C CYS A 329 -49.52 -9.94 46.14
N ASP A 330 -48.82 -9.30 47.07
CA ASP A 330 -49.32 -9.07 48.43
C ASP A 330 -50.58 -8.17 48.44
N SER A 331 -50.60 -7.16 47.58
CA SER A 331 -51.77 -6.27 47.44
C SER A 331 -52.97 -7.03 46.88
N VAL A 332 -52.76 -7.91 45.91
CA VAL A 332 -53.81 -8.72 45.28
C VAL A 332 -54.34 -9.76 46.26
N TYR A 333 -53.46 -10.48 46.98
CA TYR A 333 -53.85 -11.45 47.99
C TYR A 333 -54.60 -10.81 49.16
N SER A 334 -54.16 -9.64 49.62
CA SER A 334 -54.86 -8.91 50.69
C SER A 334 -56.23 -8.41 50.23
N ASN A 335 -56.34 -7.92 49.00
CA ASN A 335 -57.61 -7.51 48.40
C ASN A 335 -58.55 -8.71 48.24
N ALA A 336 -58.08 -9.83 47.68
CA ALA A 336 -58.84 -11.06 47.55
C ALA A 336 -59.34 -11.57 48.91
N THR A 337 -58.46 -11.64 49.91
CA THR A 337 -58.83 -12.02 51.29
C THR A 337 -59.84 -11.06 51.91
N SER A 338 -59.75 -9.76 51.61
CA SER A 338 -60.72 -8.77 52.08
C SER A 338 -62.09 -8.94 51.43
N ILE A 339 -62.12 -9.31 50.14
CA ILE A 339 -63.34 -9.61 49.39
C ILE A 339 -63.97 -10.87 49.96
N ASP A 340 -63.19 -11.93 50.22
CA ASP A 340 -63.69 -13.16 50.86
C ASP A 340 -64.28 -12.88 52.23
N LYS A 341 -63.61 -12.08 53.07
CA LYS A 341 -64.14 -11.68 54.39
C LYS A 341 -65.44 -10.90 54.27
N LYS A 342 -65.55 -9.97 53.31
CA LYS A 342 -66.78 -9.22 53.05
C LYS A 342 -67.89 -10.14 52.54
N TYR A 343 -67.55 -11.10 51.68
CA TYR A 343 -68.48 -12.09 51.13
C TYR A 343 -69.01 -13.03 52.21
N ILE A 344 -68.16 -13.55 53.10
CA ILE A 344 -68.58 -14.37 54.25
C ILE A 344 -69.50 -13.57 55.18
N ARG A 345 -69.18 -12.30 55.46
CA ARG A 345 -70.07 -11.42 56.25
C ARG A 345 -71.43 -11.25 55.56
N LEU A 346 -71.45 -11.00 54.26
CA LEU A 346 -72.68 -10.87 53.48
C LEU A 346 -73.51 -12.16 53.53
N CYS A 347 -72.88 -13.32 53.35
CA CYS A 347 -73.53 -14.63 53.45
C CYS A 347 -74.16 -14.88 54.82
N ASN A 348 -73.56 -14.39 55.90
CA ASN A 348 -74.10 -14.50 57.25
C ASN A 348 -75.24 -13.51 57.53
N LEU A 349 -75.24 -12.34 56.87
CA LEU A 349 -76.29 -11.30 57.01
C LEU A 349 -77.54 -11.62 56.18
N ILE A 350 -77.40 -12.32 55.05
CA ILE A 350 -78.52 -12.68 54.16
C ILE A 350 -79.64 -13.47 54.88
N PRO A 351 -79.35 -14.49 55.72
CA PRO A 351 -80.37 -15.23 56.48
C PRO A 351 -81.18 -14.34 57.44
N ASP A 352 -80.53 -13.36 58.08
CA ASP A 352 -81.19 -12.47 59.03
C ASP A 352 -82.10 -11.45 58.33
N VAL A 353 -81.65 -10.91 57.19
CA VAL A 353 -82.48 -10.01 56.36
C VAL A 353 -83.69 -10.75 55.76
N LYS A 354 -83.51 -12.02 55.37
CA LYS A 354 -84.57 -12.88 54.82
C LYS A 354 -85.69 -13.20 55.83
N ARG A 355 -85.45 -13.01 57.15
CA ARG A 355 -86.49 -13.14 58.20
C ARG A 355 -87.39 -11.92 58.32
N ILE A 356 -86.93 -10.75 57.90
CA ILE A 356 -87.63 -9.47 58.08
C ILE A 356 -88.24 -8.98 56.75
N TYR A 357 -87.69 -9.41 55.61
CA TYR A 357 -88.10 -8.93 54.28
C TYR A 357 -88.20 -10.07 53.26
N VAL A 358 -89.29 -10.08 52.46
CA VAL A 358 -89.49 -11.07 51.37
C VAL A 358 -88.70 -10.62 50.15
N ILE A 359 -87.56 -11.27 49.90
CA ILE A 359 -86.72 -11.06 48.72
C ILE A 359 -87.33 -11.83 47.54
N SER A 360 -87.44 -11.21 46.36
CA SER A 360 -87.99 -11.85 45.16
C SER A 360 -87.10 -12.98 44.64
N ASP A 361 -87.70 -13.97 43.95
CA ASP A 361 -86.98 -15.14 43.46
C ASP A 361 -85.87 -14.80 42.44
N GLU A 362 -86.00 -13.70 41.70
CA GLU A 362 -84.96 -13.22 40.77
C GLU A 362 -83.69 -12.70 41.48
N GLU A 363 -83.84 -12.05 42.63
CA GLU A 363 -82.70 -11.55 43.40
C GLU A 363 -81.99 -12.68 44.16
N ASN A 364 -82.75 -13.68 44.63
CA ASN A 364 -82.17 -14.91 45.19
C ASN A 364 -81.33 -15.67 44.15
N ALA A 365 -81.80 -15.76 42.90
CA ALA A 365 -81.05 -16.40 41.82
C ALA A 365 -79.71 -15.70 41.50
N LYS A 366 -79.67 -14.35 41.59
CA LYS A 366 -78.43 -13.58 41.42
C LYS A 366 -77.44 -13.82 42.56
N ILE A 367 -77.93 -13.93 43.79
CA ILE A 367 -77.11 -14.26 44.96
C ILE A 367 -76.51 -15.66 44.84
N ASP A 368 -77.30 -16.64 44.39
CA ASP A 368 -76.80 -18.00 44.15
C ASP A 368 -75.83 -18.09 42.97
N MET A 369 -76.00 -17.27 41.92
CA MET A 369 -75.01 -17.12 40.85
C MET A 369 -73.68 -16.56 41.37
N ILE A 370 -73.72 -15.51 42.19
CA ILE A 370 -72.52 -14.92 42.80
C ILE A 370 -71.82 -15.97 43.68
N LYS A 371 -72.58 -16.76 44.44
CA LYS A 371 -72.05 -17.86 45.25
C LYS A 371 -71.34 -18.94 44.42
N ASN A 372 -71.91 -19.30 43.27
CA ASN A 372 -71.27 -20.24 42.35
C ASN A 372 -70.01 -19.66 41.67
N LEU A 373 -70.00 -18.37 41.36
CA LEU A 373 -68.84 -17.70 40.76
C LEU A 373 -67.67 -17.57 41.75
N VAL A 374 -67.95 -17.23 43.02
CA VAL A 374 -66.93 -17.17 44.08
C VAL A 374 -66.35 -18.56 44.36
N ASN A 375 -67.18 -19.60 44.41
CA ASN A 375 -66.72 -20.99 44.58
C ASN A 375 -65.86 -21.49 43.39
N LYS A 376 -66.10 -20.98 42.18
CA LYS A 376 -65.25 -21.27 41.01
C LYS A 376 -63.94 -20.49 40.99
N ALA A 377 -63.89 -19.32 41.63
CA ALA A 377 -62.69 -18.49 41.69
C ALA A 377 -61.71 -18.94 42.80
N GLY A 378 -62.22 -19.65 43.81
CA GLY A 378 -61.41 -20.22 44.90
C GLY A 378 -60.94 -21.67 44.70
N ALA A 379 -61.33 -22.32 43.59
CA ALA A 379 -60.85 -23.64 43.16
C ALA A 379 -59.88 -23.45 41.98
#